data_AF-A0A0W1L1R8-F1
#
_entry.id   AF-A0A0W1L1R8-F1
#
_cell.length_a   1.000
_cell.length_b   1.000
_cell.length_c   1.000
_cell.angle_alpha   90.00
_cell.angle_beta   90.00
_cell.angle_gamma   90.00
#
_symmetry.space_group_name_H-M   'P 1'
#
loop_
_entity.id
_entity.type
_entity.pdbx_description
1 polymer ?
#
loop_
_entity_poly.entity_id
_entity_poly.type
_entity_poly.pdbx_seq_one_letter_code
_entity_poly.pdbx_strand_id
1 'polypeptide(L)'
;MNALFKSATTLGVSLLLVSTFVTQPAYANGPIGEHVNHLQANIKDYSEEVEWMVAKVDTLVSNYEAKGAKAVNSDDLIEYWESVKFHSAIETNYVPVYASIWQSLYGIKMAIDNNKPASDVRKQQTALNAALWQGLGAVKLAAKFQQKGVLDAVKTTATENMTQSATVDEIKHKLDRVVAKYAERLSDEATSIVHDTYLHLFEGIEGTLIEQDANLVEVLEKDFNVTLPKAISDNKTVDQVRDVITDMQTKLDRAKALIEKAEKTRKDVF
;
A
#
# COMPACT_ATOMS: atom_id res chain seq x y z
N MET A 1 -82.85 -19.02 14.95
CA MET A 1 -82.66 -18.67 13.53
C MET A 1 -81.45 -17.75 13.47
N ASN A 2 -80.28 -18.27 13.10
CA ASN A 2 -79.60 -18.00 11.82
C ASN A 2 -79.50 -16.50 11.52
N ALA A 3 -78.38 -15.86 11.23
CA ALA A 3 -76.96 -16.17 11.10
C ALA A 3 -76.32 -14.76 10.87
N LEU A 4 -75.06 -14.43 11.17
CA LEU A 4 -73.89 -14.70 10.34
C LEU A 4 -72.73 -13.87 10.93
N PHE A 5 -71.60 -14.55 11.10
CA PHE A 5 -70.29 -14.00 11.42
C PHE A 5 -69.77 -13.08 10.30
N LYS A 6 -69.06 -12.00 10.66
CA LYS A 6 -67.90 -11.53 9.88
C LYS A 6 -66.74 -11.10 10.80
N SER A 7 -65.66 -11.88 10.63
CA SER A 7 -64.23 -11.72 10.95
C SER A 7 -63.73 -10.31 11.29
N ALA A 8 -62.98 -10.23 12.40
CA ALA A 8 -61.87 -9.31 12.58
C ALA A 8 -60.67 -10.11 13.10
N THR A 9 -59.89 -10.69 12.18
CA THR A 9 -58.57 -11.26 12.48
C THR A 9 -57.53 -10.16 12.31
N THR A 10 -57.00 -9.66 13.42
CA THR A 10 -55.81 -8.80 13.48
C THR A 10 -54.59 -9.58 13.02
N LEU A 11 -54.17 -9.35 11.78
CA LEU A 11 -52.86 -9.76 11.28
C LEU A 11 -51.81 -8.77 11.82
N GLY A 12 -51.10 -9.18 12.86
CA GLY A 12 -49.89 -8.51 13.30
C GLY A 12 -48.82 -8.64 12.22
N VAL A 13 -48.49 -7.53 11.59
CA VAL A 13 -47.33 -7.44 10.69
C VAL A 13 -46.09 -7.32 11.56
N SER A 14 -45.43 -8.44 11.81
CA SER A 14 -44.07 -8.45 12.34
C SER A 14 -43.13 -7.98 11.23
N LEU A 15 -42.71 -6.71 11.29
CA LEU A 15 -41.68 -6.15 10.43
C LEU A 15 -40.31 -6.66 10.91
N LEU A 16 -39.89 -7.83 10.42
CA LEU A 16 -38.52 -8.32 10.57
C LEU A 16 -37.62 -7.46 9.66
N LEU A 17 -36.98 -6.43 10.23
CA LEU A 17 -35.83 -5.79 9.60
C LEU A 17 -34.67 -6.79 9.59
N VAL A 18 -34.52 -7.50 8.48
CA VAL A 18 -33.30 -8.25 8.20
C VAL A 18 -32.27 -7.23 7.73
N SER A 19 -31.45 -6.75 8.66
CA SER A 19 -30.26 -5.97 8.36
C SER A 19 -29.25 -6.90 7.69
N THR A 20 -29.28 -7.00 6.36
CA THR A 20 -28.19 -7.60 5.61
C THR A 20 -26.99 -6.68 5.74
N PHE A 21 -26.12 -6.95 6.71
CA PHE A 21 -24.76 -6.42 6.70
C PHE A 21 -24.08 -7.02 5.48
N VAL A 22 -24.03 -6.26 4.39
CA VAL A 22 -23.12 -6.53 3.30
C VAL A 22 -21.74 -6.23 3.88
N THR A 23 -21.03 -7.27 4.31
CA THR A 23 -19.60 -7.17 4.58
C THR A 23 -18.94 -6.86 3.24
N GLN A 24 -18.70 -5.59 2.95
CA GLN A 24 -17.79 -5.24 1.87
C GLN A 24 -16.41 -5.77 2.27
N PRO A 25 -15.68 -6.44 1.36
CA PRO A 25 -14.27 -6.72 1.61
C PRO A 25 -13.59 -5.40 1.94
N ALA A 26 -12.97 -5.33 3.13
CA ALA A 26 -12.08 -4.25 3.47
C ALA A 26 -10.82 -4.45 2.60
N TYR A 27 -10.77 -3.75 1.47
CA TYR A 27 -9.55 -3.68 0.68
C TYR A 27 -8.57 -2.82 1.48
N ALA A 28 -7.46 -3.45 1.83
CA ALA A 28 -6.46 -2.91 2.72
C ALA A 28 -5.66 -1.78 2.01
N ASN A 29 -5.46 -1.86 0.69
CA ASN A 29 -5.07 -0.70 -0.15
C ASN A 29 -6.30 0.00 -0.76
N GLY A 30 -7.17 0.57 0.08
CA GLY A 30 -8.29 1.39 -0.41
C GLY A 30 -7.77 2.56 -1.27
N PRO A 31 -8.57 3.08 -2.25
CA PRO A 31 -8.21 4.30 -2.97
C PRO A 31 -7.76 5.36 -1.98
N ILE A 32 -6.72 6.15 -2.29
CA ILE A 32 -6.29 7.30 -1.47
C ILE A 32 -7.55 8.00 -0.94
N GLY A 33 -7.85 7.74 0.32
CA GLY A 33 -9.16 8.06 0.84
C GLY A 33 -9.21 9.54 1.16
N GLU A 34 -10.42 10.10 1.22
CA GLU A 34 -10.62 11.52 1.56
C GLU A 34 -9.93 11.93 2.88
N HIS A 35 -9.62 10.96 3.75
CA HIS A 35 -8.84 11.19 4.96
C HIS A 35 -7.48 11.86 4.72
N VAL A 36 -6.83 11.69 3.56
CA VAL A 36 -5.56 12.37 3.24
C VAL A 36 -5.75 13.86 2.94
N ASN A 37 -6.94 14.26 2.46
CA ASN A 37 -7.30 15.66 2.27
C ASN A 37 -7.77 16.33 3.57
N HIS A 38 -7.90 15.55 4.65
CA HIS A 38 -8.32 15.99 5.98
C HIS A 38 -7.35 15.49 7.06
N LEU A 39 -6.04 15.67 6.87
CA LEU A 39 -5.00 15.09 7.74
C LEU A 39 -5.22 15.46 9.21
N GLN A 40 -5.49 16.73 9.50
CA GLN A 40 -5.67 17.18 10.89
C GLN A 40 -6.77 16.41 11.62
N ALA A 41 -7.90 16.15 10.95
CA ALA A 41 -9.04 15.46 11.55
C ALA A 41 -8.70 14.01 11.89
N ASN A 42 -7.73 13.42 11.19
CA ASN A 42 -7.35 12.00 11.30
C ASN A 42 -6.03 11.78 12.07
N ILE A 43 -5.34 12.82 12.56
CA ILE A 43 -4.06 12.69 13.30
C ILE A 43 -4.19 11.73 14.50
N LYS A 44 -5.33 11.76 15.19
CA LYS A 44 -5.56 10.88 16.33
C LYS A 44 -5.54 9.42 15.88
N ASP A 45 -6.36 9.09 14.89
CA ASP A 45 -6.46 7.75 14.32
C ASP A 45 -5.10 7.28 13.80
N TYR A 46 -4.36 8.10 13.04
CA TYR A 46 -3.01 7.77 12.58
C TYR A 46 -2.02 7.52 13.73
N SER A 47 -2.16 8.24 14.85
CA SER A 47 -1.28 8.02 16.02
C SER A 47 -1.61 6.68 16.68
N GLU A 48 -2.90 6.35 16.83
CA GLU A 48 -3.37 5.09 17.38
C GLU A 48 -2.99 3.90 16.48
N GLU A 49 -3.06 4.06 15.16
CA GLU A 49 -2.63 3.08 14.17
C GLU A 49 -1.11 2.81 14.22
N VAL A 50 -0.28 3.85 14.38
CA VAL A 50 1.17 3.70 14.56
C VAL A 50 1.49 2.98 15.87
N GLU A 51 0.83 3.32 16.97
CA GLU A 51 1.00 2.62 18.25
C GLU A 51 0.58 1.15 18.15
N TRP A 52 -0.54 0.88 17.48
CA TRP A 52 -1.03 -0.47 17.22
C TRP A 52 -0.06 -1.28 16.37
N MET A 53 0.48 -0.70 15.29
CA MET A 53 1.50 -1.32 14.44
C MET A 53 2.75 -1.71 15.25
N VAL A 54 3.28 -0.77 16.03
CA VAL A 54 4.45 -1.02 16.89
C VAL A 54 4.19 -2.18 17.85
N ALA A 55 3.02 -2.22 18.49
CA ALA A 55 2.66 -3.28 19.44
C ALA A 55 2.44 -4.65 18.76
N LYS A 56 1.81 -4.67 17.58
CA LYS A 56 1.57 -5.90 16.81
C LYS A 56 2.87 -6.52 16.32
N VAL A 57 3.74 -5.71 15.72
CA VAL A 57 5.05 -6.18 15.27
C VAL A 57 5.90 -6.62 16.46
N ASP A 58 5.87 -5.92 17.59
CA ASP A 58 6.58 -6.34 18.79
C ASP A 58 6.11 -7.70 19.33
N THR A 59 4.80 -7.93 19.31
CA THR A 59 4.22 -9.22 19.70
C THR A 59 4.69 -10.34 18.75
N LEU A 60 4.67 -10.09 17.44
CA LEU A 60 5.12 -11.03 16.43
C LEU A 60 6.61 -11.36 16.61
N VAL A 61 7.47 -10.35 16.75
CA VAL A 61 8.93 -10.55 16.93
C VAL A 61 9.24 -11.24 18.26
N SER A 62 8.50 -10.93 19.34
CA SER A 62 8.64 -11.61 20.63
C SER A 62 8.24 -13.09 20.56
N ASN A 63 7.19 -13.42 19.81
CA ASN A 63 6.80 -14.81 19.56
C ASN A 63 7.87 -15.55 18.74
N TYR A 64 8.44 -14.91 17.73
CA TYR A 64 9.58 -15.45 16.97
C TYR A 64 10.78 -15.73 17.87
N GLU A 65 11.15 -14.78 18.73
CA GLU A 65 12.27 -14.91 19.66
C GLU A 65 12.08 -16.07 20.65
N ALA A 66 10.86 -16.24 21.17
CA ALA A 66 10.58 -17.27 22.17
C ALA A 66 10.35 -18.67 21.59
N LYS A 67 9.80 -18.77 20.37
CA LYS A 67 9.26 -20.04 19.83
C LYS A 67 9.76 -20.38 18.42
N GLY A 68 10.56 -19.52 17.79
CA GLY A 68 11.13 -19.70 16.46
C GLY A 68 10.15 -19.44 15.31
N ALA A 69 10.65 -19.57 14.07
CA ALA A 69 9.94 -19.22 12.84
C ALA A 69 8.56 -19.88 12.67
N LYS A 70 8.41 -21.14 13.11
CA LYS A 70 7.16 -21.89 12.96
C LYS A 70 6.00 -21.36 13.82
N ALA A 71 6.30 -20.50 14.80
CA ALA A 71 5.30 -19.96 15.72
C ALA A 71 4.71 -18.62 15.27
N VAL A 72 5.16 -18.10 14.14
CA VAL A 72 4.72 -16.82 13.58
C VAL A 72 4.45 -17.00 12.09
N ASN A 73 3.50 -16.21 11.57
CA ASN A 73 3.36 -16.01 10.14
C ASN A 73 3.99 -14.65 9.82
N SER A 74 4.99 -14.62 8.94
CA SER A 74 5.69 -13.37 8.61
C SER A 74 4.91 -12.53 7.58
N ASP A 75 3.96 -13.12 6.86
CA ASP A 75 3.05 -12.42 5.94
C ASP A 75 2.12 -11.46 6.69
N ASP A 76 1.80 -11.75 7.96
CA ASP A 76 1.04 -10.88 8.85
C ASP A 76 1.60 -9.45 8.92
N LEU A 77 2.91 -9.25 8.71
CA LEU A 77 3.52 -7.91 8.70
C LEU A 77 2.95 -7.03 7.59
N ILE A 78 2.67 -7.61 6.42
CA ILE A 78 2.09 -6.90 5.28
C ILE A 78 0.61 -6.66 5.55
N GLU A 79 -0.12 -7.69 6.02
CA GLU A 79 -1.53 -7.54 6.40
C GLU A 79 -1.74 -6.44 7.47
N TYR A 80 -0.86 -6.35 8.47
CA TYR A 80 -0.95 -5.29 9.48
C TYR A 80 -0.74 -3.90 8.86
N TRP A 81 0.23 -3.77 7.95
CA TRP A 81 0.53 -2.51 7.29
C TRP A 81 -0.61 -2.02 6.40
N GLU A 82 -1.17 -2.91 5.59
CA GLU A 82 -2.29 -2.59 4.72
C GLU A 82 -3.59 -2.35 5.54
N SER A 83 -3.68 -2.84 6.77
CA SER A 83 -4.88 -2.65 7.60
C SER A 83 -5.06 -1.24 8.18
N VAL A 84 -4.06 -0.35 8.08
CA VAL A 84 -4.04 0.97 8.74
C VAL A 84 -4.06 2.14 7.76
N LYS A 85 -4.98 3.09 7.90
CA LYS A 85 -5.08 4.24 6.98
C LYS A 85 -3.85 5.14 6.97
N PHE A 86 -3.02 5.05 7.99
CA PHE A 86 -1.74 5.72 8.07
C PHE A 86 -0.86 5.44 6.85
N HIS A 87 -0.93 4.25 6.22
CA HIS A 87 -0.09 3.93 5.05
C HIS A 87 -0.32 4.94 3.90
N SER A 88 -1.56 5.21 3.51
CA SER A 88 -1.86 6.19 2.44
C SER A 88 -1.53 7.62 2.86
N ALA A 89 -1.63 7.94 4.14
CA ALA A 89 -1.29 9.28 4.64
C ALA A 89 0.22 9.56 4.55
N ILE A 90 1.09 8.58 4.85
CA ILE A 90 2.53 8.78 4.72
C ILE A 90 2.99 8.69 3.25
N GLU A 91 2.41 7.79 2.48
CA GLU A 91 2.68 7.61 1.06
C GLU A 91 2.51 8.93 0.28
N THR A 92 1.38 9.61 0.50
CA THR A 92 1.05 10.85 -0.20
C THR A 92 1.81 12.09 0.31
N ASN A 93 2.42 12.03 1.49
CA ASN A 93 3.02 13.22 2.13
C ASN A 93 4.55 13.13 2.27
N TYR A 94 5.13 11.92 2.32
CA TYR A 94 6.57 11.74 2.47
C TYR A 94 7.07 10.35 2.05
N VAL A 95 7.11 10.12 0.73
CA VAL A 95 7.53 8.86 0.09
C VAL A 95 8.86 8.28 0.59
N PRO A 96 9.93 9.06 0.87
CA PRO A 96 11.18 8.48 1.36
C PRO A 96 11.01 7.72 2.69
N VAL A 97 10.11 8.17 3.56
CA VAL A 97 9.82 7.47 4.81
C VAL A 97 8.86 6.31 4.59
N TYR A 98 7.90 6.43 3.68
CA TYR A 98 7.07 5.30 3.24
C TYR A 98 7.94 4.13 2.76
N ALA A 99 8.92 4.39 1.88
CA ALA A 99 9.87 3.38 1.42
C ALA A 99 10.69 2.78 2.59
N SER A 100 11.10 3.60 3.56
CA SER A 100 11.84 3.13 4.74
C SER A 100 11.00 2.21 5.65
N ILE A 101 9.69 2.45 5.75
CA ILE A 101 8.73 1.59 6.46
C ILE A 101 8.66 0.23 5.76
N TRP A 102 8.40 0.21 4.45
CA TRP A 102 8.37 -1.00 3.64
C TRP A 102 9.68 -1.81 3.71
N GLN A 103 10.82 -1.14 3.61
CA GLN A 103 12.13 -1.78 3.74
C GLN A 103 12.30 -2.46 5.09
N SER A 104 11.83 -1.83 6.17
CA SER A 104 11.93 -2.38 7.52
C SER A 104 10.96 -3.55 7.71
N LEU A 105 9.72 -3.47 7.21
CA LEU A 105 8.73 -4.57 7.22
C LEU A 105 9.29 -5.81 6.52
N TYR A 106 9.77 -5.66 5.29
CA TYR A 106 10.41 -6.75 4.56
C TYR A 106 11.72 -7.21 5.19
N GLY A 107 12.47 -6.31 5.84
CA GLY A 107 13.64 -6.64 6.63
C GLY A 107 13.32 -7.62 7.76
N ILE A 108 12.24 -7.38 8.52
CA ILE A 108 11.75 -8.28 9.57
C ILE A 108 11.27 -9.59 8.93
N LYS A 109 10.39 -9.51 7.92
CA LYS A 109 9.82 -10.67 7.22
C LYS A 109 10.91 -11.61 6.72
N MET A 110 11.84 -11.10 5.93
CA MET A 110 12.94 -11.90 5.37
C MET A 110 13.87 -12.44 6.45
N ALA A 111 14.08 -11.70 7.55
CA ALA A 111 14.90 -12.21 8.65
C ALA A 111 14.24 -13.41 9.34
N ILE A 112 12.92 -13.36 9.54
CA ILE A 112 12.12 -14.47 10.09
C ILE A 112 12.12 -15.66 9.12
N ASP A 113 11.78 -15.43 7.84
CA ASP A 113 11.68 -16.47 6.81
C ASP A 113 13.00 -17.22 6.63
N ASN A 114 14.13 -16.49 6.72
CA ASN A 114 15.47 -17.05 6.62
C ASN A 114 16.04 -17.55 7.96
N ASN A 115 15.21 -17.66 9.01
CA ASN A 115 15.61 -18.14 10.34
C ASN A 115 16.85 -17.40 10.91
N LYS A 116 16.93 -16.09 10.71
CA LYS A 116 18.02 -15.25 11.23
C LYS A 116 17.94 -15.14 12.77
N PRO A 117 19.06 -14.85 13.47
CA PRO A 117 19.03 -14.62 14.92
C PRO A 117 17.98 -13.58 15.32
N ALA A 118 17.30 -13.78 16.45
CA ALA A 118 16.29 -12.84 16.93
C ALA A 118 16.83 -11.40 17.09
N SER A 119 18.12 -11.25 17.43
CA SER A 119 18.79 -9.96 17.49
C SER A 119 18.84 -9.22 16.15
N ASP A 120 18.92 -9.94 15.02
CA ASP A 120 18.87 -9.32 13.69
C ASP A 120 17.44 -8.90 13.33
N VAL A 121 16.44 -9.70 13.72
CA VAL A 121 15.01 -9.32 13.57
C VAL A 121 14.70 -8.07 14.41
N ARG A 122 15.19 -7.99 15.65
CA ARG A 122 15.04 -6.82 16.53
C ARG A 122 15.68 -5.55 15.98
N LYS A 123 16.81 -5.66 15.26
CA LYS A 123 17.41 -4.50 14.57
C LYS A 123 16.46 -3.94 13.50
N GLN A 124 15.86 -4.82 12.71
CA GLN A 124 14.88 -4.42 11.68
C GLN A 124 13.60 -3.84 12.31
N GLN A 125 13.12 -4.42 13.41
CA GLN A 125 12.01 -3.84 14.19
C GLN A 125 12.34 -2.44 14.73
N THR A 126 13.55 -2.22 15.23
CA THR A 126 13.97 -0.90 15.71
C THR A 126 13.96 0.12 14.58
N ALA A 127 14.42 -0.25 13.39
CA ALA A 127 14.36 0.59 12.20
C ALA A 127 12.90 0.88 11.79
N LEU A 128 12.02 -0.13 11.82
CA LEU A 128 10.59 0.04 11.52
C LEU A 128 9.95 1.05 12.49
N ASN A 129 10.17 0.88 13.80
CA ASN A 129 9.60 1.76 14.81
C ASN A 129 10.06 3.21 14.58
N ALA A 130 11.34 3.42 14.29
CA ALA A 130 11.87 4.75 13.97
C ALA A 130 11.20 5.33 12.72
N ALA A 131 11.06 4.55 11.66
CA ALA A 131 10.42 4.97 10.41
C ALA A 131 8.93 5.31 10.60
N LEU A 132 8.18 4.50 11.36
CA LEU A 132 6.77 4.77 11.69
C LEU A 132 6.61 6.08 12.47
N TRP A 133 7.43 6.31 13.50
CA TRP A 133 7.38 7.56 14.28
C TRP A 133 7.81 8.78 13.47
N GLN A 134 8.83 8.63 12.62
CA GLN A 134 9.24 9.67 11.68
C GLN A 134 8.11 9.99 10.69
N GLY A 135 7.43 8.96 10.18
CA GLY A 135 6.29 9.11 9.27
C GLY A 135 5.15 9.85 9.93
N LEU A 136 4.81 9.50 11.18
CA LEU A 136 3.79 10.22 11.95
C LEU A 136 4.17 11.69 12.16
N GLY A 137 5.45 11.97 12.40
CA GLY A 137 5.98 13.33 12.45
C GLY A 137 5.80 14.10 11.14
N ALA A 138 6.09 13.46 10.00
CA ALA A 138 5.90 14.03 8.67
C ALA A 138 4.42 14.32 8.39
N VAL A 139 3.51 13.39 8.69
CA VAL A 139 2.06 13.59 8.53
C VAL A 139 1.54 14.72 9.43
N LYS A 140 2.02 14.82 10.68
CA LYS A 140 1.68 15.94 11.58
C LYS A 140 2.17 17.29 11.04
N LEU A 141 3.34 17.33 10.40
CA LEU A 141 3.84 18.54 9.74
C LEU A 141 3.01 18.88 8.50
N ALA A 142 2.71 17.89 7.66
CA ALA A 142 1.88 18.05 6.48
C ALA A 142 0.48 18.56 6.85
N ALA A 143 -0.14 18.04 7.92
CA ALA A 143 -1.42 18.54 8.41
C ALA A 143 -1.38 20.04 8.76
N LYS A 144 -0.29 20.53 9.36
CA LYS A 144 -0.10 21.96 9.64
C LYS A 144 0.04 22.79 8.36
N PHE A 145 0.66 22.24 7.33
CA PHE A 145 0.77 22.89 6.02
C PHE A 145 -0.56 22.88 5.25
N GLN A 146 -1.30 21.77 5.32
CA GLN A 146 -2.67 21.66 4.78
C GLN A 146 -3.61 22.71 5.41
N GLN A 147 -3.57 22.88 6.73
CA GLN A 147 -4.35 23.91 7.43
C GLN A 147 -4.01 25.35 7.00
N LYS A 148 -2.76 25.57 6.58
CA LYS A 148 -2.30 26.88 6.09
C LYS A 148 -2.63 27.09 4.60
N GLY A 149 -3.23 26.10 3.94
CA GLY A 149 -3.54 26.15 2.51
C GLY A 149 -2.31 26.16 1.62
N VAL A 150 -1.16 25.66 2.11
CA VAL A 150 0.10 25.62 1.34
C VAL A 150 0.42 24.24 0.75
N LEU A 151 -0.48 23.27 0.94
CA LEU A 151 -0.46 22.00 0.22
C LEU A 151 -1.60 21.98 -0.77
N ASP A 152 -1.31 21.56 -1.99
CA ASP A 152 -2.34 21.23 -2.97
C ASP A 152 -3.16 20.04 -2.47
N ALA A 153 -4.44 20.03 -2.83
CA ALA A 153 -5.29 18.88 -2.56
C ALA A 153 -4.74 17.66 -3.31
N VAL A 154 -4.65 16.53 -2.63
CA VAL A 154 -4.27 15.27 -3.27
C VAL A 154 -5.42 14.90 -4.20
N LYS A 155 -5.17 15.05 -5.51
CA LYS A 155 -6.07 14.54 -6.55
C LYS A 155 -5.86 13.04 -6.61
N THR A 156 -6.92 12.27 -6.43
CA THR A 156 -6.89 10.84 -6.69
C THR A 156 -6.39 10.62 -8.11
N THR A 157 -5.30 9.87 -8.28
CA THR A 157 -4.61 9.62 -9.54
C THR A 157 -5.47 8.72 -10.46
N ALA A 158 -6.53 9.29 -11.02
CA ALA A 158 -7.12 8.85 -12.27
C ALA A 158 -7.01 10.04 -13.22
N THR A 159 -5.92 10.10 -13.99
CA THR A 159 -5.75 11.19 -14.96
C THR A 159 -6.75 11.00 -16.11
N GLU A 160 -7.55 12.03 -16.39
CA GLU A 160 -8.65 12.00 -17.37
C GLU A 160 -8.19 11.83 -18.84
N ASN A 161 -6.88 11.82 -19.13
CA ASN A 161 -6.37 11.92 -20.51
C ASN A 161 -5.45 10.77 -20.96
N MET A 162 -5.09 9.81 -20.10
CA MET A 162 -4.29 8.63 -20.48
C MET A 162 -5.00 7.34 -20.06
N THR A 163 -4.98 6.32 -20.92
CA THR A 163 -5.44 4.99 -20.52
C THR A 163 -4.51 4.42 -19.46
N GLN A 164 -5.01 3.59 -18.55
CA GLN A 164 -4.18 2.96 -17.52
C GLN A 164 -3.10 2.08 -18.16
N SER A 165 -3.39 1.49 -19.31
CA SER A 165 -2.42 0.77 -20.14
C SER A 165 -1.26 1.65 -20.64
N ALA A 166 -1.51 2.93 -20.96
CA ALA A 166 -0.48 3.88 -21.36
C ALA A 166 0.36 4.36 -20.16
N THR A 167 -0.24 4.44 -18.97
CA THR A 167 0.48 4.72 -17.72
C THR A 167 1.54 3.65 -17.44
N VAL A 168 1.25 2.37 -17.73
CA VAL A 168 2.24 1.29 -17.59
C VAL A 168 3.48 1.50 -18.48
N ASP A 169 3.29 1.96 -19.72
CA ASP A 169 4.41 2.25 -20.62
C ASP A 169 5.27 3.40 -20.10
N GLU A 170 4.65 4.46 -19.55
CA GLU A 170 5.38 5.57 -18.93
C GLU A 170 6.17 5.11 -17.70
N ILE A 171 5.61 4.22 -16.86
CA ILE A 171 6.34 3.62 -15.73
C ILE A 171 7.60 2.93 -16.22
N LYS A 172 7.51 2.10 -17.28
CA LYS A 172 8.66 1.39 -17.85
C LYS A 172 9.73 2.36 -18.36
N HIS A 173 9.32 3.44 -19.04
CA HIS A 173 10.25 4.49 -19.49
C HIS A 173 10.94 5.23 -18.33
N LYS A 174 10.22 5.49 -17.23
CA LYS A 174 10.84 6.07 -16.03
C LYS A 174 11.85 5.10 -15.41
N LEU A 175 11.57 3.80 -15.36
CA LEU A 175 12.54 2.80 -14.90
C LEU A 175 13.80 2.76 -15.78
N ASP A 176 13.69 2.90 -17.10
CA ASP A 176 14.87 3.04 -17.97
C ASP A 176 15.71 4.28 -17.60
N ARG A 177 15.05 5.39 -17.23
CA ARG A 177 15.74 6.60 -16.74
C ARG A 177 16.43 6.37 -15.41
N VAL A 178 15.90 5.53 -14.52
CA VAL A 178 16.57 5.15 -13.26
C VAL A 178 17.91 4.49 -13.58
N VAL A 179 17.97 3.53 -14.50
CA VAL A 179 19.24 2.91 -14.93
C VAL A 179 20.22 3.95 -15.47
N ALA A 180 19.74 4.86 -16.32
CA ALA A 180 20.58 5.91 -16.91
C ALA A 180 21.17 6.83 -15.84
N LYS A 181 20.34 7.34 -14.91
CA LYS A 181 20.79 8.20 -13.81
C LYS A 181 21.73 7.49 -12.85
N TYR A 182 21.47 6.22 -12.58
CA TYR A 182 22.36 5.42 -11.76
C TYR A 182 23.72 5.22 -12.44
N ALA A 183 23.75 4.96 -13.75
CA ALA A 183 24.98 4.85 -14.53
C ALA A 183 25.78 6.17 -14.59
N GLU A 184 25.09 7.32 -14.54
CA GLU A 184 25.68 8.66 -14.38
C GLU A 184 26.25 8.92 -12.97
N ARG A 185 26.13 7.95 -12.04
CA ARG A 185 26.47 8.08 -10.60
C ARG A 185 25.60 9.10 -9.85
N LEU A 186 24.39 9.33 -10.33
CA LEU A 186 23.39 10.20 -9.70
C LEU A 186 22.39 9.35 -8.92
N SER A 187 22.86 8.66 -7.87
CA SER A 187 22.06 7.72 -7.08
C SER A 187 20.84 8.38 -6.41
N ASP A 188 20.97 9.63 -5.98
CA ASP A 188 19.88 10.38 -5.35
C ASP A 188 18.78 10.72 -6.38
N GLU A 189 19.18 11.16 -7.58
CA GLU A 189 18.22 11.38 -8.68
C GLU A 189 17.55 10.07 -9.11
N ALA A 190 18.31 8.99 -9.22
CA ALA A 190 17.77 7.67 -9.55
C ALA A 190 16.72 7.24 -8.52
N THR A 191 17.02 7.41 -7.24
CA THR A 191 16.10 7.10 -6.13
C THR A 191 14.85 7.99 -6.17
N SER A 192 15.01 9.30 -6.43
CA SER A 192 13.87 10.22 -6.61
C SER A 192 12.97 9.79 -7.75
N ILE A 193 13.53 9.38 -8.89
CA ILE A 193 12.73 8.91 -10.04
C ILE A 193 11.95 7.65 -9.66
N VAL A 194 12.53 6.70 -8.91
CA VAL A 194 11.80 5.50 -8.46
C VAL A 194 10.58 5.90 -7.61
N HIS A 195 10.79 6.78 -6.62
CA HIS A 195 9.73 7.25 -5.73
C HIS A 195 8.64 8.05 -6.47
N ASP A 196 9.03 8.96 -7.36
CA ASP A 196 8.09 9.75 -8.16
C ASP A 196 7.28 8.88 -9.13
N THR A 197 7.90 7.81 -9.67
CA THR A 197 7.24 6.87 -10.58
C THR A 197 6.20 6.06 -9.83
N TYR A 198 6.53 5.59 -8.64
CA TYR A 198 5.58 4.88 -7.79
C TYR A 198 4.36 5.76 -7.47
N LEU A 199 4.60 6.94 -6.87
CA LEU A 199 3.53 7.84 -6.42
C LEU A 199 2.64 8.33 -7.57
N HIS A 200 3.25 8.85 -8.64
CA HIS A 200 2.46 9.57 -9.65
C HIS A 200 1.92 8.69 -10.76
N LEU A 201 2.41 7.45 -10.91
CA LEU A 201 2.05 6.57 -12.02
C LEU A 201 1.55 5.21 -11.55
N PHE A 202 2.29 4.53 -10.66
CA PHE A 202 1.91 3.18 -10.21
C PHE A 202 0.62 3.19 -9.39
N GLU A 203 0.44 4.13 -8.46
CA GLU A 203 -0.82 4.29 -7.71
C GLU A 203 -2.03 4.42 -8.66
N GLY A 204 -1.87 5.13 -9.78
CA GLY A 204 -2.96 5.38 -10.72
C GLY A 204 -3.46 4.16 -11.49
N ILE A 205 -2.72 3.05 -11.44
CA ILE A 205 -3.12 1.76 -12.02
C ILE A 205 -3.44 0.71 -10.95
N GLU A 206 -3.04 0.93 -9.70
CA GLU A 206 -3.11 -0.03 -8.61
C GLU A 206 -4.54 -0.51 -8.35
N GLY A 207 -5.49 0.42 -8.23
CA GLY A 207 -6.89 0.07 -7.93
C GLY A 207 -7.55 -0.82 -8.98
N THR A 208 -7.18 -0.69 -10.27
CA THR A 208 -7.65 -1.64 -11.29
C THR A 208 -6.85 -2.93 -11.28
N LEU A 209 -5.55 -2.87 -11.01
CA LEU A 209 -4.68 -4.04 -11.01
C LEU A 209 -4.97 -4.98 -9.84
N ILE A 210 -5.26 -4.44 -8.64
CA ILE A 210 -5.54 -5.22 -7.44
C ILE A 210 -6.81 -6.06 -7.56
N GLU A 211 -7.82 -5.56 -8.29
CA GLU A 211 -9.04 -6.33 -8.62
C GLU A 211 -8.74 -7.53 -9.52
N GLN A 212 -7.66 -7.47 -10.30
CA GLN A 212 -7.26 -8.54 -11.22
C GLN A 212 -6.26 -9.50 -10.59
N ASP A 213 -5.29 -8.99 -9.83
CA ASP A 213 -4.14 -9.73 -9.31
C ASP A 213 -3.46 -9.00 -8.14
N ALA A 214 -3.99 -9.15 -6.93
CA ALA A 214 -3.43 -8.53 -5.71
C ALA A 214 -1.98 -8.96 -5.42
N ASN A 215 -1.63 -10.22 -5.70
CA ASN A 215 -0.25 -10.70 -5.51
C ASN A 215 0.73 -10.00 -6.45
N LEU A 216 0.32 -9.67 -7.68
CA LEU A 216 1.15 -8.91 -8.61
C LEU A 216 1.37 -7.48 -8.14
N VAL A 217 0.36 -6.86 -7.53
CA VAL A 217 0.48 -5.52 -6.92
C VAL A 217 1.50 -5.54 -5.80
N GLU A 218 1.34 -6.41 -4.80
CA GLU A 218 2.26 -6.52 -3.65
C GLU A 218 3.71 -6.72 -4.09
N VAL A 219 3.95 -7.59 -5.09
CA VAL A 219 5.29 -7.83 -5.62
C VAL A 219 5.86 -6.59 -6.32
N LEU A 220 5.06 -5.86 -7.08
CA LEU A 220 5.49 -4.62 -7.73
C LEU A 220 5.76 -3.51 -6.70
N GLU A 221 4.93 -3.39 -5.67
CA GLU A 221 5.15 -2.44 -4.56
C GLU A 221 6.44 -2.74 -3.81
N LYS A 222 6.71 -4.03 -3.53
CA LYS A 222 7.99 -4.46 -2.97
C LYS A 222 9.15 -4.08 -3.89
N ASP A 223 9.00 -4.24 -5.20
CA ASP A 223 10.08 -3.89 -6.12
C ASP A 223 10.35 -2.38 -6.14
N PHE A 224 9.31 -1.56 -6.15
CA PHE A 224 9.41 -0.09 -6.11
C PHE A 224 9.93 0.44 -4.77
N ASN A 225 9.49 -0.12 -3.65
CA ASN A 225 9.77 0.43 -2.32
C ASN A 225 10.98 -0.22 -1.63
N VAL A 226 11.34 -1.44 -2.04
CA VAL A 226 12.39 -2.24 -1.38
C VAL A 226 13.46 -2.69 -2.37
N THR A 227 13.12 -3.55 -3.35
CA THR A 227 14.12 -4.25 -4.16
C THR A 227 15.03 -3.29 -4.93
N LEU A 228 14.43 -2.34 -5.66
CA LEU A 228 15.17 -1.39 -6.48
C LEU A 228 15.87 -0.29 -5.65
N PRO A 229 15.21 0.40 -4.70
CA PRO A 229 15.90 1.36 -3.83
C PRO A 229 17.07 0.74 -3.08
N LYS A 230 16.92 -0.50 -2.59
CA LYS A 230 18.00 -1.21 -1.91
C LYS A 230 19.16 -1.54 -2.83
N ALA A 231 18.89 -1.96 -4.07
CA ALA A 231 19.94 -2.20 -5.06
C ALA A 231 20.78 -0.93 -5.32
N ILE A 232 20.11 0.23 -5.39
CA ILE A 232 20.75 1.53 -5.55
C ILE A 232 21.56 1.89 -4.29
N SER A 233 20.96 1.81 -3.10
CA SER A 233 21.58 2.21 -1.83
C SER A 233 22.78 1.33 -1.45
N ASP A 234 22.73 0.03 -1.78
CA ASP A 234 23.81 -0.92 -1.55
C ASP A 234 24.98 -0.73 -2.53
N ASN A 235 24.91 0.27 -3.43
CA ASN A 235 25.89 0.50 -4.50
C ASN A 235 26.14 -0.75 -5.36
N LYS A 236 25.07 -1.47 -5.71
CA LYS A 236 25.19 -2.58 -6.65
C LYS A 236 25.71 -2.09 -8.01
N THR A 237 26.23 -3.01 -8.81
CA THR A 237 26.69 -2.64 -10.16
C THR A 237 25.51 -2.17 -11.02
N VAL A 238 25.81 -1.35 -12.04
CA VAL A 238 24.78 -0.88 -13.00
C VAL A 238 24.03 -2.06 -13.63
N ASP A 239 24.74 -3.15 -13.94
CA ASP A 239 24.13 -4.35 -14.51
C ASP A 239 23.16 -5.02 -13.53
N GLN A 240 23.53 -5.14 -12.25
CA GLN A 240 22.65 -5.68 -11.22
C GLN A 240 21.41 -4.81 -10.97
N VAL A 241 21.52 -3.48 -11.08
CA VAL A 241 20.37 -2.57 -10.99
C VAL A 241 19.48 -2.72 -12.24
N ARG A 242 20.09 -2.87 -13.43
CA ARG A 242 19.36 -3.12 -14.68
C ARG A 242 18.62 -4.46 -14.64
N ASP A 243 19.18 -5.49 -14.04
CA ASP A 243 18.53 -6.80 -13.89
C ASP A 243 17.25 -6.68 -13.05
N VAL A 244 17.30 -5.96 -11.93
CA VAL A 244 16.10 -5.67 -11.11
C VAL A 244 15.04 -4.95 -11.94
N ILE A 245 15.43 -3.92 -12.70
CA ILE A 245 14.50 -3.15 -13.52
C ILE A 245 13.91 -4.00 -14.66
N THR A 246 14.68 -4.90 -15.25
CA THR A 246 14.19 -5.82 -16.30
C THR A 246 13.15 -6.79 -15.74
N ASP A 247 13.37 -7.29 -14.53
CA ASP A 247 12.40 -8.14 -13.82
C ASP A 247 11.12 -7.36 -13.47
N MET A 248 11.24 -6.09 -13.05
CA MET A 248 10.08 -5.20 -12.85
C MET A 248 9.32 -4.97 -14.16
N GLN A 249 10.02 -4.68 -15.27
CA GLN A 249 9.40 -4.47 -16.58
C GLN A 249 8.62 -5.70 -17.07
N THR A 250 9.10 -6.90 -16.78
CA THR A 250 8.38 -8.15 -17.09
C THR A 250 7.07 -8.26 -16.30
N LYS A 251 7.08 -7.89 -15.02
CA LYS A 251 5.86 -7.84 -14.20
C LYS A 251 4.89 -6.75 -14.67
N LEU A 252 5.42 -5.60 -15.10
CA LEU A 252 4.62 -4.52 -15.69
C LEU A 252 3.99 -4.92 -17.03
N ASP A 253 4.65 -5.75 -17.84
CA ASP A 253 4.04 -6.30 -19.06
C ASP A 253 2.82 -7.18 -18.76
N ARG A 254 2.90 -7.98 -17.68
CA ARG A 254 1.74 -8.73 -17.18
C ARG A 254 0.64 -7.79 -16.68
N ALA A 255 0.99 -6.77 -15.90
CA ALA A 255 0.04 -5.78 -15.39
C ALA A 255 -0.70 -5.08 -16.54
N LYS A 256 0.03 -4.67 -17.59
CA LYS A 256 -0.54 -4.06 -18.79
C LYS A 256 -1.57 -4.97 -19.45
N ALA A 257 -1.25 -6.24 -19.63
CA ALA A 257 -2.18 -7.20 -20.24
C ALA A 257 -3.48 -7.37 -19.43
N LEU A 258 -3.38 -7.39 -18.09
CA LEU A 258 -4.55 -7.46 -17.20
C LEU A 258 -5.41 -6.18 -17.29
N ILE A 259 -4.76 -5.01 -17.27
CA ILE A 259 -5.42 -3.71 -17.37
C ILE A 259 -6.12 -3.56 -18.72
N GLU A 260 -5.46 -3.90 -19.84
CA GLU A 260 -6.08 -3.83 -21.17
C GLU A 260 -7.31 -4.75 -21.29
N LYS A 261 -7.28 -5.92 -20.64
CA LYS A 261 -8.43 -6.83 -20.58
C LYS A 261 -9.58 -6.22 -19.75
N ALA A 262 -9.27 -5.60 -18.62
CA ALA A 262 -10.25 -4.92 -17.78
C ALA A 262 -10.85 -3.68 -18.48
N GLU A 263 -10.04 -2.90 -19.22
CA GLU A 263 -10.48 -1.76 -20.03
C GLU A 263 -11.44 -2.18 -21.16
N LYS A 264 -11.17 -3.29 -21.84
CA LYS A 264 -12.07 -3.83 -22.87
C LYS A 264 -13.40 -4.30 -22.28
N THR A 265 -13.34 -5.03 -21.17
CA THR A 265 -14.55 -5.54 -20.49
C THR A 265 -15.46 -4.39 -20.02
N ARG A 266 -14.89 -3.29 -19.52
CA ARG A 266 -15.67 -2.10 -19.15
C ARG A 266 -16.35 -1.45 -20.36
N LYS A 267 -15.67 -1.37 -21.52
CA LYS A 267 -16.25 -0.78 -22.74
C LYS A 267 -17.38 -1.61 -23.36
N ASP A 268 -17.43 -2.93 -23.11
CA ASP A 268 -18.47 -3.82 -23.65
C ASP A 268 -19.77 -3.82 -22.82
N VAL A 269 -19.74 -3.29 -21.59
CA VAL A 269 -20.88 -3.25 -20.66
C VAL A 269 -21.66 -1.92 -20.74
N PHE A 270 -21.08 -0.89 -21.34
CA PHE A 270 -21.70 0.43 -21.57
C PHE A 270 -22.03 0.64 -23.05
#